data_AF-X1MHL4-F1
#
_entry.id   AF-X1MHL4-F1
#
_cell.length_a   1.000
_cell.length_b   1.000
_cell.length_c   1.000
_cell.angle_alpha   90.00
_cell.angle_beta   90.00
_cell.angle_gamma   90.00
#
_symmetry.space_group_name_H-M   'P 1'
#
loop_
_entity.id
_entity.type
_entity.pdbx_description
1 polymer ?
#
loop_
_entity_poly.entity_id
_entity_poly.type
_entity_poly.pdbx_seq_one_letter_code
_entity_poly.pdbx_strand_id
1 'polypeptide(L)'
;MTLDGDGQHNPDDIPELLASILNGEADLVIGSRFLQPIQLTDDYRLPTLDSRLSTIVPRYRKFGINVITWLYNLGSKVKVSDSQSCFRAHSRRLIDA
;
A
#
# COMPACT_ATOMS: atom_id res chain seq x y z
N MET A 1 0.22 12.80 6.01
CA MET A 1 -0.36 11.79 5.11
C MET A 1 0.28 11.94 3.73
N THR A 2 0.47 10.85 3.01
CA THR A 2 0.88 10.82 1.60
C THR A 2 -0.09 9.93 0.82
N LEU A 3 -0.45 10.35 -0.39
CA LEU A 3 -1.28 9.61 -1.34
C LEU A 3 -0.93 10.09 -2.76
N ASP A 4 -0.74 9.14 -3.68
CA ASP A 4 -0.46 9.43 -5.08
C ASP A 4 -1.75 9.61 -5.89
N GLY A 5 -1.73 10.49 -6.89
CA GLY A 5 -2.87 10.78 -7.77
C GLY A 5 -3.02 9.86 -8.98
N ASP A 6 -2.42 8.66 -8.97
CA ASP A 6 -2.40 7.73 -10.11
C ASP A 6 -3.60 6.76 -10.16
N GLY A 7 -4.50 6.86 -9.19
CA GLY A 7 -5.72 6.05 -9.10
C GLY A 7 -5.52 4.63 -8.58
N GLN A 8 -4.34 4.27 -8.04
CA GLN A 8 -4.11 2.92 -7.48
C GLN A 8 -4.74 2.71 -6.09
N HIS A 9 -5.12 3.79 -5.40
CA HIS A 9 -5.69 3.77 -4.05
C HIS A 9 -7.05 4.46 -4.03
N ASN A 10 -8.00 3.89 -3.30
CA ASN A 10 -9.31 4.49 -3.11
C ASN A 10 -9.25 5.55 -1.99
N PRO A 11 -9.59 6.82 -2.25
CA PRO A 11 -9.67 7.85 -1.20
C PRO A 11 -10.67 7.52 -0.10
N ASP A 12 -11.67 6.68 -0.37
CA ASP A 12 -12.63 6.26 0.65
C ASP A 12 -11.97 5.40 1.76
N ASP A 13 -10.76 4.87 1.53
CA ASP A 13 -9.99 4.09 2.52
C ASP A 13 -9.21 5.00 3.50
N ILE A 14 -9.16 6.33 3.25
CA ILE A 14 -8.45 7.30 4.10
C ILE A 14 -8.91 7.27 5.57
N PRO A 15 -10.22 7.23 5.88
CA PRO A 15 -10.69 7.18 7.26
C PRO A 15 -10.20 5.94 8.01
N GLU A 16 -10.18 4.77 7.34
CA GLU A 16 -9.65 3.52 7.91
C GLU A 16 -8.14 3.63 8.15
N LEU A 17 -7.39 4.16 7.18
CA LEU A 17 -5.95 4.38 7.31
C LEU A 17 -5.61 5.30 8.50
N LEU A 18 -6.42 6.33 8.74
CA LEU A 18 -6.21 7.29 9.83
C LEU A 18 -6.67 6.78 11.19
N ALA A 19 -7.61 5.82 11.24
CA ALA A 19 -8.20 5.35 12.49
C ALA A 19 -7.14 4.86 13.49
N SER A 20 -6.18 4.03 13.06
CA SER A 20 -5.12 3.52 13.95
C SER A 20 -4.18 4.61 14.46
N ILE A 21 -4.01 5.72 13.72
CA ILE A 21 -3.21 6.86 14.18
C ILE A 21 -4.00 7.71 15.17
N LEU A 22 -5.27 7.99 14.86
CA LEU A 22 -6.15 8.79 15.71
C LEU A 22 -6.43 8.09 17.05
N ASN A 23 -6.52 6.76 17.05
CA ASN A 23 -6.66 5.95 18.26
C ASN A 23 -5.35 5.79 19.05
N GLY A 24 -4.22 6.26 18.52
CA GLY A 24 -2.91 6.12 19.16
C GLY A 24 -2.35 4.69 19.15
N GLU A 25 -2.87 3.83 18.28
CA GLU A 25 -2.46 2.42 18.15
C GLU A 25 -1.19 2.26 17.31
N ALA A 26 -0.92 3.18 16.38
CA ALA A 26 0.25 3.15 15.52
C ALA A 26 0.78 4.56 15.18
N ASP A 27 2.10 4.69 15.08
CA ASP A 27 2.77 5.91 14.62
C ASP A 27 2.95 5.98 13.09
N LEU A 28 2.87 4.84 12.41
CA LEU A 28 2.96 4.69 10.97
C LEU A 28 1.95 3.64 10.51
N VAL A 29 1.11 4.01 9.56
CA VAL A 29 0.19 3.10 8.89
C VAL A 29 0.44 3.16 7.39
N ILE A 30 0.58 2.00 6.76
CA ILE A 30 0.82 1.87 5.32
C ILE A 30 -0.36 1.11 4.73
N GLY A 31 -1.09 1.75 3.82
CA GLY A 31 -2.08 1.09 3.01
C GLY A 31 -1.38 0.25 1.95
N SER A 32 -1.69 -1.03 1.88
CA SER A 32 -0.99 -1.98 1.00
C SER A 32 -1.90 -2.45 -0.11
N ARG A 33 -1.41 -2.33 -1.35
CA ARG A 33 -2.08 -2.84 -2.56
C ARG A 33 -2.19 -4.37 -2.57
N PHE A 34 -1.42 -5.05 -1.73
CA PHE A 34 -1.32 -6.50 -1.67
C PHE A 34 -2.18 -7.14 -0.57
N LEU A 35 -2.92 -6.35 0.22
CA LEU A 35 -3.85 -6.87 1.22
C LEU A 35 -5.20 -7.29 0.62
N GLN A 36 -5.59 -6.70 -0.51
CA GLN A 36 -6.79 -7.06 -1.27
C GLN A 36 -6.47 -7.98 -2.46
N PRO A 37 -7.46 -8.69 -3.04
CA PRO A 37 -7.26 -9.57 -4.19
C PRO A 37 -6.70 -8.81 -5.40
N ILE A 38 -5.48 -9.14 -5.82
CA ILE A 38 -4.84 -8.54 -7.00
C ILE A 38 -5.15 -9.34 -8.26
N GLN A 39 -5.53 -8.63 -9.32
CA GLN A 39 -5.55 -9.18 -10.68
C GLN A 39 -4.19 -8.96 -11.33
N LEU A 40 -3.49 -10.07 -11.60
CA LEU A 40 -2.22 -10.09 -12.32
C LEU A 40 -2.49 -10.18 -13.82
N THR A 41 -1.91 -9.27 -14.59
CA THR A 41 -2.00 -9.31 -16.05
C THR A 41 -0.62 -9.21 -16.67
N ASP A 42 -0.42 -9.90 -17.79
CA ASP A 42 0.73 -9.69 -18.68
C ASP A 42 0.42 -8.67 -19.79
N ASP A 43 -0.87 -8.35 -19.95
CA ASP A 43 -1.43 -7.45 -20.95
C ASP A 43 -2.04 -6.21 -20.24
N TYR A 44 -1.87 -5.01 -20.79
CA TYR A 44 -2.52 -3.76 -20.31
C TYR A 44 -4.03 -3.72 -20.64
N ARG A 45 -4.72 -4.87 -20.63
CA ARG A 45 -6.16 -4.96 -20.88
C ARG A 45 -6.92 -4.63 -19.60
N LEU A 46 -7.68 -3.54 -19.64
CA LEU A 46 -8.63 -3.17 -18.59
C LEU A 46 -9.66 -4.29 -18.41
N PRO A 47 -9.86 -4.83 -17.19
CA PRO A 47 -10.95 -5.72 -16.89
C PRO A 47 -12.25 -4.93 -16.94
N THR A 48 -13.29 -5.57 -17.46
CA THR A 48 -14.63 -5.03 -17.52
C THR A 48 -15.27 -5.00 -16.12
N LEU A 49 -15.63 -3.79 -15.70
CA LEU A 49 -16.85 -3.41 -14.95
C LEU A 49 -16.93 -3.55 -13.42
N ASP A 50 -15.85 -3.80 -12.66
CA ASP A 50 -15.87 -3.40 -11.23
C ASP A 50 -14.49 -2.91 -10.76
N SER A 51 -14.19 -1.66 -11.12
CA SER A 51 -12.91 -0.98 -10.91
C SER A 51 -12.61 -0.65 -9.45
N ARG A 52 -13.50 -1.00 -8.51
CA ARG A 52 -13.38 -0.63 -7.10
C ARG A 52 -12.49 -1.58 -6.29
N LEU A 53 -12.18 -2.78 -6.80
CA LEU A 53 -11.61 -3.86 -5.99
C LEU A 53 -10.30 -4.46 -6.52
N SER A 54 -9.81 -4.07 -7.70
CA SER A 54 -8.67 -4.74 -8.30
C SER A 54 -7.63 -3.77 -8.88
N THR A 55 -6.55 -3.55 -8.12
CA THR A 55 -5.33 -2.97 -8.67
C THR A 55 -4.74 -3.94 -9.69
N ILE A 56 -4.66 -3.53 -10.96
CA ILE A 56 -4.00 -4.31 -12.01
C ILE A 56 -2.51 -4.07 -11.88
N VAL A 57 -1.77 -5.11 -11.54
CA VAL A 57 -0.33 -5.02 -11.37
C VAL A 57 0.34 -5.97 -12.36
N PRO A 58 1.22 -5.47 -13.25
CA PRO A 58 2.01 -6.33 -14.11
C PRO A 58 2.83 -7.33 -13.29
N ARG A 59 2.94 -8.58 -13.74
CA ARG A 59 3.61 -9.66 -12.97
C ARG A 59 5.05 -9.31 -12.59
N TYR A 60 5.81 -8.69 -13.50
CA TYR A 60 7.18 -8.26 -13.23
C TYR A 60 7.25 -7.20 -12.12
N ARG A 61 6.25 -6.32 -12.03
CA ARG A 61 6.15 -5.28 -11.02
C ARG A 61 5.90 -5.88 -9.64
N LYS A 62 4.99 -6.86 -9.54
CA LYS A 62 4.75 -7.61 -8.30
C LYS A 62 5.99 -8.37 -7.85
N PHE A 63 6.68 -9.02 -8.78
CA PHE A 63 7.92 -9.73 -8.46
C PHE A 63 8.99 -8.79 -7.89
N GLY A 64 9.23 -7.64 -8.54
CA GLY A 64 10.19 -6.64 -8.05
C GLY A 64 9.85 -6.12 -6.65
N ILE A 65 8.58 -5.79 -6.40
CA ILE A 65 8.12 -5.32 -5.09
C ILE A 65 8.29 -6.41 -4.02
N ASN A 66 8.04 -7.68 -4.35
CA ASN A 66 8.23 -8.78 -3.41
C ASN A 66 9.71 -8.97 -3.04
N VAL A 67 10.63 -8.87 -4.00
CA VAL A 67 12.08 -9.00 -3.74
C VAL A 67 12.56 -7.88 -2.83
N ILE A 68 12.19 -6.63 -3.12
CA ILE A 68 12.57 -5.46 -2.31
C ILE A 68 11.96 -5.56 -0.91
N THR A 69 10.69 -5.93 -0.81
CA THR A 69 9.99 -6.11 0.46
C THR A 69 10.63 -7.24 1.29
N TRP A 70 11.06 -8.33 0.65
CA TRP A 70 11.81 -9.39 1.32
C TRP A 70 13.15 -8.88 1.86
N LEU A 71 13.94 -8.17 1.05
CA LEU A 71 15.20 -7.56 1.49
C LEU A 71 15.01 -6.58 2.66
N TYR A 72 13.97 -5.75 2.60
CA TYR A 72 13.61 -4.84 3.67
C TYR A 72 13.27 -5.60 4.97
N ASN A 73 12.47 -6.67 4.86
CA ASN A 73 12.04 -7.48 6.00
C ASN A 73 13.16 -8.33 6.61
N LEU A 74 14.25 -8.62 5.88
CA LEU A 74 15.41 -9.33 6.43
C LEU A 74 16.21 -8.48 7.43
N GLY A 75 16.30 -7.18 7.19
CA GLY A 75 17.05 -6.24 8.05
C GLY A 75 16.18 -5.46 9.04
N SER A 76 14.86 -5.49 8.89
CA SER A 76 13.93 -4.72 9.70
C SER A 76 13.34 -5.53 10.85
N LYS A 77 13.18 -4.89 12.02
CA LYS A 77 12.41 -5.45 13.14
C LYS A 77 10.90 -5.47 12.87
N VAL A 78 10.44 -4.72 11.87
CA VAL A 78 9.02 -4.57 11.51
C VAL A 78 8.80 -5.16 10.12
N LYS A 79 7.87 -6.11 10.03
CA LYS A 79 7.49 -6.74 8.75
C LYS A 79 6.46 -5.87 8.04
N VAL A 80 6.73 -5.50 6.81
CA VAL A 80 5.83 -4.70 5.96
C VAL A 80 5.42 -5.52 4.74
N SER A 81 4.17 -5.35 4.29
CA SER A 81 3.60 -6.05 3.12
C SER A 81 3.80 -5.29 1.81
N ASP A 82 3.86 -3.96 1.85
CA ASP A 82 4.20 -3.09 0.71
C ASP A 82 5.16 -2.00 1.16
N SER A 83 6.47 -2.25 1.03
CA SER A 83 7.50 -1.27 1.42
C SER A 83 7.53 -0.03 0.53
N GLN A 84 6.90 -0.10 -0.66
CA GLN A 84 6.93 0.93 -1.69
C GLN A 84 5.57 1.62 -1.89
N SER A 85 4.65 1.48 -0.93
CA SER A 85 3.36 2.15 -1.02
C SER A 85 3.48 3.63 -0.63
N CYS A 86 3.01 4.50 -1.52
CA CYS A 86 2.86 5.93 -1.26
C CYS A 86 1.55 6.27 -0.54
N PHE A 87 0.67 5.30 -0.27
CA PHE A 87 -0.51 5.49 0.55
C PHE A 87 -0.19 5.17 2.00
N ARG A 88 0.18 6.22 2.76
CA ARG A 88 0.66 6.09 4.14
C ARG A 88 0.29 7.28 5.00
N ALA A 89 0.13 7.03 6.28
CA ALA A 89 -0.13 8.04 7.28
C ALA A 89 0.87 7.92 8.44
N HIS A 90 1.21 9.06 9.04
CA HIS A 90 2.23 9.19 10.07
C HIS A 90 1.68 10.03 11.21
N SER A 91 2.00 9.67 12.45
CA SER A 91 1.76 10.53 13.60
C SER A 91 2.72 11.73 13.55
N ARG A 92 2.30 12.87 14.13
CA ARG A 92 3.16 14.06 14.20
C ARG A 92 4.46 13.77 14.96
N ARG A 93 4.36 12.93 15.99
CA ARG A 93 5.50 12.46 16.80
C ARG A 93 6.58 11.77 15.96
N LEU A 94 6.19 10.94 14.99
CA LEU A 94 7.13 10.24 14.11
C LEU A 94 7.92 11.19 13.21
N ILE A 95 7.32 12.31 12.79
CA ILE A 95 7.96 13.28 11.88
C ILE A 95 8.91 14.22 12.64
N ASP A 96 8.57 14.53 13.88
CA ASP A 96 9.33 15.48 14.71
C ASP A 96 10.44 14.81 15.55
N ALA A 97 10.59 13.47 15.48
CA ALA A 97 11.62 12.69 16.17
C ALA A 97 12.91 12.54 15.35
#